data_AF-A0A955MEW0-F1
#
_entry.id   AF-A0A955MEW0-F1
#
_cell.length_a   1.000
_cell.length_b   1.000
_cell.length_c   1.000
_cell.angle_alpha   90.00
_cell.angle_beta   90.00
_cell.angle_gamma   90.00
#
_symmetry.space_group_name_H-M   'P 1'
#
loop_
_entity.id
_entity.type
_entity.pdbx_description
1 polymer ?
#
loop_
_entity_poly.entity_id
_entity_poly.type
_entity_poly.pdbx_seq_one_letter_code
_entity_poly.pdbx_strand_id
1 'polypeptide(L)' 'APEKSTTAGRRAAAWVTVRLKDCQFVVIKTYKTDKYARYLVDVFYQSGETDPNVVAREGAYLNSQLLEEGLAVKWS' A
#
# COMPACT_ATOMS: atom_id res chain seq x y z
N ALA A 1 -4.94 0.39 8.57
CA ALA A 1 -6.07 -0.43 8.09
C ALA A 1 -6.52 -1.38 9.21
N PRO A 2 -7.78 -1.81 9.25
CA PRO A 2 -8.31 -2.74 10.25
C PRO A 2 -7.63 -4.12 10.20
N GLU A 3 -7.71 -4.87 11.29
CA GLU A 3 -7.14 -6.23 11.36
C GLU A 3 -7.75 -7.16 10.30
N LYS A 4 -6.93 -8.00 9.66
CA LYS A 4 -7.36 -8.90 8.57
C LYS A 4 -8.49 -9.87 8.96
N SER A 5 -8.60 -10.22 10.24
CA SER A 5 -9.67 -11.07 10.79
C SER A 5 -11.05 -10.37 10.79
N THR A 6 -11.07 -9.04 10.72
CA THR A 6 -12.31 -8.25 10.65
C THR A 6 -12.85 -8.19 9.23
N THR A 7 -14.16 -7.98 9.08
CA THR A 7 -14.79 -7.79 7.76
C THR A 7 -14.17 -6.61 7.00
N ALA A 8 -13.87 -5.51 7.70
CA ALA A 8 -13.25 -4.33 7.10
C ALA A 8 -11.80 -4.62 6.65
N GLY A 9 -11.03 -5.38 7.44
CA GLY A 9 -9.68 -5.80 7.07
C GLY A 9 -9.65 -6.74 5.87
N ARG A 10 -10.61 -7.68 5.77
CA ARG A 10 -10.76 -8.52 4.57
C ARG A 10 -11.09 -7.69 3.33
N ARG A 11 -11.99 -6.70 3.46
CA ARG A 11 -12.34 -5.79 2.37
C ARG A 11 -11.13 -4.99 1.89
N ALA A 12 -10.36 -4.41 2.82
CA ALA A 12 -9.13 -3.70 2.48
C ALA A 12 -8.10 -4.62 1.79
N ALA A 13 -7.91 -5.85 2.31
CA ALA A 13 -6.99 -6.81 1.72
C ALA A 13 -7.39 -7.23 0.30
N ALA A 14 -8.67 -7.50 0.06
CA ALA A 14 -9.18 -7.83 -1.27
C ALA A 14 -9.00 -6.66 -2.25
N TRP A 15 -9.28 -5.43 -1.81
CA TRP A 15 -9.13 -4.23 -2.61
C TRP A 15 -7.68 -3.99 -3.04
N VAL A 16 -6.71 -4.22 -2.14
CA VAL A 16 -5.28 -4.15 -2.45
C VAL A 16 -4.88 -5.25 -3.42
N THR A 17 -5.33 -6.49 -3.17
CA THR A 17 -5.00 -7.66 -4.02
C THR A 17 -5.41 -7.42 -5.48
N VAL A 18 -6.61 -6.89 -5.71
CA VAL A 18 -7.11 -6.60 -7.06
C VAL A 18 -6.25 -5.56 -7.78
N ARG A 19 -5.74 -4.54 -7.08
CA ARG A 19 -4.92 -3.47 -7.67
C ARG A 19 -3.49 -3.88 -7.97
N LEU A 20 -2.94 -4.77 -7.16
CA LEU A 20 -1.57 -5.25 -7.31
C LEU A 20 -1.46 -6.49 -8.20
N LYS A 21 -2.58 -7.10 -8.62
CA LYS A 21 -2.60 -8.40 -9.33
C LYS A 21 -1.75 -8.43 -10.61
N ASP A 22 -1.67 -7.30 -11.32
CA ASP A 22 -0.97 -7.17 -12.61
C ASP A 22 0.37 -6.40 -12.46
N CYS A 23 0.79 -6.12 -11.22
CA CYS A 23 2.07 -5.49 -10.92
C CYS A 23 3.14 -6.57 -10.74
N GLN A 24 4.26 -6.47 -11.46
CA GLN A 24 5.38 -7.38 -11.29
C GLN A 24 6.13 -7.12 -9.98
N PHE A 25 6.14 -5.87 -9.52
CA PHE A 25 6.77 -5.43 -8.28
C PHE A 25 6.04 -4.21 -7.71
N VAL A 26 6.45 -3.83 -6.50
CA VAL A 26 6.10 -2.55 -5.87
C VAL A 26 7.36 -1.86 -5.40
N VAL A 27 7.34 -0.53 -5.33
CA VAL A 27 8.42 0.25 -4.73
C VAL A 27 8.02 0.60 -3.30
N ILE A 28 8.93 0.35 -2.36
CA ILE A 28 8.73 0.61 -0.93
C ILE A 28 9.71 1.68 -0.49
N LYS A 29 9.20 2.75 0.12
CA LYS A 29 10.03 3.75 0.81
C LYS A 29 9.83 3.63 2.31
N THR A 30 10.90 3.28 3.02
CA THR A 30 10.88 3.03 4.47
C THR A 30 11.31 4.26 5.27
N TYR A 31 10.62 4.56 6.37
CA TYR A 31 10.92 5.71 7.24
C TYR A 31 11.23 5.25 8.67
N LYS A 32 12.40 4.61 8.88
CA LYS A 32 12.86 4.04 10.17
C LYS A 32 11.92 2.97 10.77
N THR A 33 12.48 2.16 11.67
CA THR A 33 11.76 1.14 12.44
C THR A 33 11.22 1.77 13.74
N ASP A 34 9.94 1.59 14.05
CA ASP A 34 9.43 1.94 15.38
C ASP A 34 9.94 0.94 16.46
N LYS A 35 9.70 1.23 17.75
CA LYS A 35 10.13 0.39 18.88
C LYS A 35 9.56 -1.04 18.88
N TYR A 36 8.58 -1.32 18.03
CA TYR A 36 7.93 -2.61 17.83
C TYR A 36 8.30 -3.26 16.48
N ALA A 37 9.36 -2.76 15.82
CA ALA A 37 9.85 -3.22 14.53
C ALA A 37 8.81 -3.19 13.40
N ARG A 38 7.75 -2.37 13.53
CA ARG A 38 6.80 -2.16 12.44
C ARG A 38 7.39 -1.13 11.50
N TYR A 39 7.56 -1.51 10.24
CA TYR A 39 8.00 -0.59 9.21
C TYR A 39 6.84 0.34 8.84
N LEU A 40 7.00 1.64 9.12
CA LEU A 40 6.18 2.66 8.47
C LEU A 40 6.75 2.88 7.07
N VAL A 41 5.97 2.49 6.06
CA VAL A 41 6.41 2.53 4.66
C VAL A 41 5.37 3.19 3.78
N ASP A 42 5.85 3.85 2.75
CA ASP A 42 5.05 4.21 1.59
C ASP A 42 5.19 3.12 0.54
N VAL A 43 4.07 2.74 -0.08
CA VAL A 43 4.02 1.77 -1.17
C VAL A 43 3.56 2.47 -2.44
N PHE A 44 4.37 2.33 -3.49
CA PHE A 44 4.10 2.84 -4.84
C PHE A 44 3.99 1.67 -5.82
N TYR A 45 3.03 1.76 -6.74
CA TYR A 45 2.77 0.69 -7.71
C TYR A 45 2.24 1.25 -9.03
N GLN A 46 2.48 0.52 -10.13
CA GLN A 46 1.92 0.83 -11.43
C GLN A 46 1.76 -0.46 -12.23
N SER A 47 0.53 -0.75 -12.65
CA SER A 47 0.21 -1.97 -13.38
C SER A 47 0.89 -1.99 -14.75
N GLY A 48 1.53 -3.10 -15.10
CA GLY A 48 2.23 -3.27 -16.37
C GLY A 48 3.55 -2.51 -16.52
N GLU A 49 3.95 -1.68 -15.55
CA GLU A 49 5.26 -1.01 -15.57
C GLU A 49 6.37 -1.98 -15.15
N THR A 50 7.52 -1.87 -15.82
CA THR A 50 8.69 -2.73 -15.62
C THR A 50 9.91 -1.98 -15.09
N ASP A 51 9.93 -0.64 -15.15
CA ASP A 51 11.00 0.20 -14.61
C ASP A 51 10.67 0.69 -13.18
N PRO A 52 11.43 0.24 -12.15
CA PRO A 52 11.22 0.69 -10.77
C PRO A 52 11.38 2.20 -10.57
N ASN A 53 12.20 2.88 -11.38
CA ASN A 53 12.38 4.33 -11.26
C ASN A 53 11.12 5.09 -11.71
N VAL A 54 10.42 4.57 -12.73
CA VAL A 54 9.14 5.12 -13.17
C VAL A 54 8.11 4.94 -12.06
N VAL A 55 7.99 3.74 -11.49
CA VAL A 55 7.06 3.47 -10.37
C VAL A 55 7.38 4.33 -9.13
N ALA A 56 8.66 4.58 -8.84
CA ALA A 56 9.07 5.41 -7.71
C ALA A 56 8.70 6.89 -7.88
N ARG A 57 8.69 7.39 -9.12
CA ARG A 57 8.43 8.80 -9.44
C ARG A 57 6.97 9.09 -9.76
N GLU A 58 6.30 8.17 -10.44
CA GLU A 58 4.98 8.37 -11.07
C GLU A 58 3.93 7.35 -10.62
N GLY A 59 4.34 6.31 -9.89
CA GLY A 59 3.44 5.25 -9.44
C GLY A 59 2.37 5.76 -8.47
N ALA A 60 1.24 5.05 -8.45
CA ALA A 60 0.15 5.34 -7.55
C ALA A 60 0.57 5.11 -6.09
N TYR A 61 0.23 6.08 -5.23
CA TYR A 61 0.51 6.00 -3.79
C TYR A 61 -0.58 5.24 -3.06
N LEU A 62 -0.32 3.96 -2.77
CA LEU A 62 -1.30 3.02 -2.23
C LEU A 62 -1.88 3.48 -0.88
N ASN A 63 -1.04 4.06 -0.01
CA ASN A 63 -1.48 4.46 1.32
C ASN A 63 -2.53 5.58 1.26
N SER A 64 -2.39 6.55 0.35
CA SER A 64 -3.38 7.63 0.17
C SER A 64 -4.69 7.08 -0.36
N GLN A 65 -4.63 6.20 -1.37
CA GLN A 65 -5.85 5.61 -1.94
C GLN A 65 -6.63 4.80 -0.91
N LEU A 66 -5.94 4.08 0.00
CA LEU A 66 -6.61 3.39 1.10
C LEU A 66 -7.36 4.36 2.04
N LEU A 67 -6.84 5.57 2.25
CA LEU A 67 -7.52 6.61 3.05
C LEU A 67 -8.71 7.19 2.30
N GLU A 68 -8.52 7.55 1.03
CA GLU A 68 -9.56 8.11 0.15
C GLU A 68 -10.76 7.16 0.00
N GLU A 69 -10.50 5.85 -0.04
CA GLU A 69 -11.52 4.81 -0.16
C GLU A 69 -12.15 4.40 1.18
N GLY A 70 -11.73 5.02 2.29
CA GLY A 70 -12.22 4.70 3.64
C GLY A 70 -11.82 3.30 4.13
N LEU A 71 -10.79 2.69 3.53
CA LEU A 71 -10.26 1.36 3.88
C LEU A 71 -9.17 1.42 4.94
N ALA A 72 -8.65 2.62 5.20
CA ALA A 72 -7.77 2.94 6.31
C ALA A 72 -8.20 4.25 6.96
N VAL A 73 -7.75 4.46 8.19
CA VAL A 73 -7.85 5.74 8.89
C VAL A 73 -6.44 6.31 9.06
N LYS A 74 -6.33 7.64 9.06
CA LYS A 74 -5.08 8.31 9.35
C LYS A 74 -4.69 7.95 10.78
N TRP A 75 -3.45 7.51 10.97
CA TRP A 75 -2.92 7.31 12.32
C TRP A 75 -2.74 8.69 12.97
N SER A 76 -3.43 8.94 14.08
CA SER A 76 -3.39 10.17 14.88
C SER A 76 -2.84 9.87 16.26
#